data_AF-K2BL09-F1
#
_entry.id   AF-K2BL09-F1
#
_cell.length_a   1.000
_cell.length_b   1.000
_cell.length_c   1.000
_cell.angle_alpha   90.00
_cell.angle_beta   90.00
_cell.angle_gamma   90.00
#
_symmetry.space_group_name_H-M   'P 1'
#
loop_
_entity.id
_entity.type
_entity.pdbx_description
1 polymer ?
#
loop_
_entity_poly.entity_id
_entity_poly.type
_entity_poly.pdbx_seq_one_letter_code
_entity_poly.pdbx_strand_id
1 'polypeptide(L)'
;MEIFQYEFMQHAFLAGILIALLSGALGYFVILRNLSFASHALGHISFAGATGALLLGLSPLTGQLLLTLLCALLMGLFEGRLRKNDPI
;
A
#
# COMPACT_ATOMS: atom_id res chain seq x y z
N MET A 1 -26.76 15.74 19.62
CA MET A 1 -25.95 15.94 18.40
C MET A 1 -24.51 16.22 18.83
N GLU A 2 -23.88 15.25 19.51
CA GLU A 2 -22.58 15.40 20.19
C GLU A 2 -21.44 14.63 19.47
N ILE A 3 -21.79 13.77 18.49
CA ILE A 3 -20.83 12.87 17.85
C ILE A 3 -19.81 13.59 16.96
N PHE A 4 -20.20 14.74 16.38
CA PHE A 4 -19.35 15.55 15.50
C PHE A 4 -18.48 16.58 16.24
N GLN A 5 -18.60 16.70 17.56
CA GLN A 5 -17.79 17.61 18.38
C GLN A 5 -16.42 17.01 18.73
N TYR A 6 -16.28 15.69 18.68
CA TYR A 6 -15.02 15.03 18.98
C TYR A 6 -14.06 15.14 17.80
N GLU A 7 -12.90 15.75 18.05
CA GLU A 7 -11.83 15.93 17.06
C GLU A 7 -11.41 14.58 16.44
N PHE A 8 -11.35 13.51 17.24
CA PHE A 8 -11.07 12.15 16.75
C PHE A 8 -12.10 11.67 15.70
N MET A 9 -13.39 11.95 15.92
CA MET A 9 -14.44 11.53 14.98
C MET A 9 -14.31 12.29 13.64
N GLN A 10 -13.98 13.58 13.69
CA GLN A 10 -13.74 14.38 12.49
C GLN A 10 -12.55 13.86 11.68
N HIS A 11 -11.44 13.56 12.36
CA HIS A 11 -10.26 12.96 11.72
C HIS A 11 -10.56 11.58 11.12
N ALA A 12 -11.30 10.73 11.84
CA ALA A 12 -11.69 9.41 11.35
C ALA A 12 -12.59 9.50 10.11
N PHE A 13 -13.56 10.41 10.10
CA PHE A 13 -14.42 10.65 8.93
C PHE A 13 -13.63 11.17 7.74
N LEU A 14 -12.75 12.15 7.97
CA LEU A 14 -11.93 12.75 6.91
C LEU A 14 -10.96 11.72 6.32
N ALA A 15 -10.25 10.97 7.16
CA ALA A 15 -9.39 9.87 6.73
C ALA A 15 -10.18 8.77 6.00
N GLY A 16 -11.36 8.40 6.52
CA GLY A 16 -12.21 7.38 5.91
C GLY A 16 -12.69 7.75 4.52
N ILE A 17 -13.14 8.99 4.32
CA ILE A 17 -13.55 9.50 3.00
C ILE A 17 -12.37 9.48 2.02
N LEU A 18 -11.19 9.94 2.45
CA LEU A 18 -9.98 9.93 1.63
C LEU A 18 -9.59 8.50 1.24
N ILE A 19 -9.58 7.56 2.18
CA ILE A 19 -9.25 6.16 1.94
C ILE A 19 -10.28 5.49 1.02
N ALA A 20 -11.58 5.77 1.19
CA ALA A 20 -12.63 5.22 0.33
C ALA A 20 -12.45 5.64 -1.13
N LEU A 21 -12.15 6.92 -1.37
CA LEU A 21 -11.94 7.46 -2.70
C LEU A 21 -10.67 6.89 -3.35
N LEU A 22 -9.57 6.82 -2.60
CA LEU A 22 -8.33 6.21 -3.06
C LEU A 22 -8.50 4.71 -3.35
N SER A 23 -9.18 3.97 -2.47
CA SER A 23 -9.42 2.53 -2.62
C SER A 23 -10.25 2.22 -3.87
N GLY A 24 -11.31 2.98 -4.14
CA GLY A 24 -12.12 2.82 -5.35
C GLY A 24 -11.31 3.06 -6.63
N ALA A 25 -10.51 4.13 -6.67
CA ALA A 25 -9.67 4.47 -7.82
C ALA A 25 -8.56 3.43 -8.05
N LEU A 26 -7.84 3.05 -6.99
CA LEU A 26 -6.75 2.07 -7.05
C LEU A 26 -7.28 0.67 -7.37
N GLY A 27 -8.42 0.26 -6.82
CA GLY A 27 -9.05 -1.03 -7.08
C GLY A 27 -9.36 -1.23 -8.55
N TYR A 28 -9.93 -0.22 -9.21
CA TYR A 28 -10.17 -0.26 -10.66
C TYR A 28 -8.86 -0.49 -11.45
N PHE A 29 -7.81 0.28 -11.14
CA PHE A 29 -6.50 0.17 -11.80
C PHE A 29 -5.83 -1.21 -11.58
N VAL A 30 -5.92 -1.73 -10.35
CA VAL A 30 -5.36 -3.04 -9.99
C VAL A 30 -6.00 -4.17 -10.80
N ILE A 31 -7.32 -4.09 -11.03
CA ILE A 31 -8.04 -5.07 -11.83
C ILE A 31 -7.61 -5.01 -13.30
N LEU A 32 -7.59 -3.83 -13.93
CA LEU A 32 -7.22 -3.67 -15.34
C LEU A 32 -5.81 -4.16 -15.65
N ARG A 33 -4.87 -3.96 -14.73
CA ARG A 33 -3.47 -4.34 -14.93
C ARG A 33 -3.14 -5.75 -14.41
N ASN A 34 -4.15 -6.52 -13.98
CA ASN A 34 -3.97 -7.86 -13.38
C ASN A 34 -2.97 -7.85 -12.19
N LEU A 35 -2.93 -6.76 -11.42
CA LEU A 35 -2.02 -6.59 -10.27
C LEU A 35 -2.60 -7.12 -8.96
N SER A 36 -3.71 -7.87 -9.00
CA SER A 36 -4.40 -8.37 -7.81
C SER A 36 -3.45 -9.15 -6.87
N PHE A 37 -2.66 -10.06 -7.44
CA PHE A 37 -1.66 -10.82 -6.68
C PHE A 37 -0.59 -9.91 -6.04
N ALA A 38 -0.09 -8.92 -6.78
CA ALA A 38 0.89 -7.97 -6.26
C ALA A 38 0.31 -7.18 -5.07
N SER A 39 -0.92 -6.67 -5.17
CA SER A 39 -1.57 -5.95 -4.07
C SER A 39 -1.74 -6.79 -2.79
N HIS A 40 -2.09 -8.07 -2.93
CA HIS A 40 -2.20 -8.99 -1.80
C HIS A 40 -0.84 -9.25 -1.16
N ALA A 41 0.19 -9.54 -1.96
CA ALA A 41 1.54 -9.78 -1.48
C ALA A 41 2.12 -8.53 -0.78
N LEU A 42 1.94 -7.34 -1.36
CA LEU A 42 2.41 -6.08 -0.78
C LEU A 42 1.78 -5.81 0.60
N GLY A 43 0.52 -6.20 0.82
CA GLY A 43 -0.12 -6.08 2.13
C GLY A 43 0.64 -6.82 3.23
N HIS A 44 1.01 -8.07 2.98
CA HIS A 44 1.81 -8.88 3.93
C HIS A 44 3.22 -8.34 4.13
N ILE A 45 3.86 -7.90 3.04
CA ILE A 45 5.20 -7.31 3.08
C ILE A 45 5.21 -6.02 3.90
N SER A 46 4.16 -5.19 3.78
CA SER A 46 4.01 -3.95 4.53
C SER A 46 3.99 -4.20 6.04
N PHE A 47 3.21 -5.21 6.49
CA PHE A 47 3.21 -5.62 7.90
C PHE A 47 4.57 -6.15 8.34
N ALA A 48 5.20 -7.01 7.54
CA ALA A 48 6.54 -7.52 7.84
C ALA A 48 7.58 -6.38 7.99
N GLY A 49 7.49 -5.33 7.17
CA GLY A 49 8.34 -4.15 7.23
C GLY A 49 8.08 -3.28 8.46
N ALA A 50 6.81 -3.09 8.84
CA ALA A 50 6.46 -2.39 10.07
C ALA A 50 7.01 -3.11 11.30
N THR A 51 6.82 -4.44 11.38
CA THR A 51 7.35 -5.25 12.47
C THR A 51 8.88 -5.26 12.47
N GLY A 52 9.52 -5.36 11.31
CA GLY A 52 10.98 -5.27 11.18
C GLY A 52 11.54 -3.95 11.70
N ALA A 53 10.90 -2.82 11.39
CA ALA A 53 11.32 -1.52 11.93
C ALA A 53 11.12 -1.40 13.43
N LEU A 54 10.03 -1.95 13.97
CA LEU A 54 9.82 -2.02 15.42
C LEU A 54 10.96 -2.75 16.13
N LEU A 55 11.44 -3.87 15.58
CA LEU A 55 12.58 -4.61 16.14
C LEU A 55 13.89 -3.81 16.13
N LEU A 56 14.05 -2.92 15.15
CA LEU A 56 15.21 -2.03 15.02
C LEU A 56 15.09 -0.75 15.85
N GLY A 57 14.00 -0.56 16.60
CA GLY A 57 13.72 0.65 17.37
C GLY A 57 13.35 1.87 16.51
N LEU A 58 12.99 1.65 15.24
CA LEU A 58 12.55 2.68 14.30
C LEU A 58 11.03 2.81 14.30
N SER A 59 10.52 3.89 13.69
CA SER A 59 9.07 4.07 13.56
C SER A 59 8.47 2.98 12.64
N PRO A 60 7.34 2.34 13.02
CA PRO A 60 6.68 1.33 12.19
C PRO A 60 6.32 1.87 10.81
N LEU A 61 5.87 3.12 10.75
CA LEU A 61 5.46 3.78 9.52
C LEU A 61 6.62 3.87 8.53
N THR A 62 7.81 4.25 8.99
CA THR A 62 9.02 4.33 8.16
C THR A 62 9.40 2.95 7.63
N GLY A 63 9.35 1.91 8.46
CA GLY A 63 9.64 0.53 8.06
C GLY A 63 8.69 -0.01 7.00
N GLN A 64 7.39 0.14 7.24
CA GLN A 64 6.35 -0.27 6.29
C GLN A 64 6.52 0.44 4.96
N LEU A 65 6.70 1.76 4.96
CA LEU A 65 6.82 2.54 3.72
C LEU A 65 8.08 2.17 2.94
N LEU A 66 9.24 2.11 3.59
CA LEU A 66 10.50 1.76 2.93
C LEU A 66 10.45 0.37 2.32
N LEU A 67 10.02 -0.64 3.08
CA LEU A 67 10.02 -2.01 2.59
C LEU A 67 8.97 -2.21 1.49
N THR A 68 7.77 -1.66 1.65
CA THR A 68 6.71 -1.77 0.63
C THR A 68 7.12 -1.07 -0.65
N LEU A 69 7.72 0.12 -0.57
CA LEU A 69 8.17 0.87 -1.75
C LEU A 69 9.31 0.13 -2.46
N LEU A 70 10.26 -0.42 -1.70
CA LEU A 70 11.34 -1.24 -2.24
C LEU A 70 10.79 -2.46 -2.97
N CYS A 71 9.89 -3.23 -2.36
CA CYS A 71 9.26 -4.39 -2.99
C CYS A 71 8.42 -4.02 -4.22
N ALA A 72 7.65 -2.92 -4.16
CA ALA A 72 6.87 -2.43 -5.30
C ALA A 72 7.78 -2.07 -6.49
N LEU A 73 8.91 -1.39 -6.22
CA LEU A 73 9.92 -1.06 -7.23
C LEU A 73 10.54 -2.31 -7.83
N LEU A 74 10.94 -3.28 -7.01
CA LEU A 74 11.52 -4.54 -7.47
C LEU A 74 10.53 -5.30 -8.37
N MET A 75 9.26 -5.41 -7.95
CA MET A 75 8.22 -6.04 -8.76
C MET A 75 8.02 -5.33 -10.10
N GLY A 76 7.95 -4.00 -10.11
CA GLY A 76 7.78 -3.21 -11.34
C GLY A 76 8.99 -3.31 -12.29
N LEU A 77 10.21 -3.33 -11.75
CA LEU A 77 11.44 -3.51 -12.54
C LEU A 77 11.52 -4.91 -13.14
N PHE A 78 11.11 -5.94 -12.40
CA PHE A 78 11.05 -7.31 -12.91
C PHE A 78 9.98 -7.46 -14.01
N GLU A 79 8.80 -6.84 -13.87
CA GLU A 79 7.77 -6.84 -14.91
C GLU A 79 8.32 -6.26 -16.24
N GLY A 80 9.07 -5.16 -16.18
CA GLY A 80 9.70 -4.55 -17.35
C GLY A 80 10.81 -5.40 -17.99
N ARG A 81 11.48 -6.25 -17.19
CA ARG A 81 12.53 -7.17 -17.68
C ARG A 81 11.94 -8.41 -18.36
N LEU A 82 10.85 -8.98 -17.83
CA LEU A 82 10.21 -10.15 -18.43
C LEU A 82 9.65 -9.83 -19.82
N ARG A 83 9.03 -8.65 -20.00
CA ARG A 83 8.47 -8.24 -21.31
C ARG A 83 9.53 -7.93 -22.38
N LYS A 84 10.81 -7.80 -22.02
CA LYS A 84 11.91 -7.54 -22.95
C LYS A 84 12.53 -8.82 -23.54
N ASN A 85 12.25 -9.98 -22.96
CA ASN A 85 12.87 -11.25 -23.37
C ASN A 85 11.95 -12.14 -24.21
N ASP A 86 10.82 -11.63 -24.70
CA ASP A 86 9.94 -12.35 -25.62
C ASP A 86 10.27 -11.92 -27.08
N PRO A 87 11.13 -12.65 -27.82
CA PRO A 87 11.00 -12.66 -29.27
C PRO A 87 9.77 -13.54 -29.59
N ILE A 88 8.79 -12.93 -30.25
CA ILE A 88 7.72 -13.52 -31.08
C ILE A 88 7.67 -15.06 -31.18
#